data_AF-A0A8S2NW04-F1
#
_entry.id   AF-A0A8S2NW04-F1
#
_cell.length_a   1.000
_cell.length_b   1.000
_cell.length_c   1.000
_cell.angle_alpha   90.00
_cell.angle_beta   90.00
_cell.angle_gamma   90.00
#
_symmetry.space_group_name_H-M   'P 1'
#
loop_
_entity.id
_entity.type
_entity.pdbx_description
1 polymer ?
#
loop_
_entity_poly.entity_id
_entity_poly.type
_entity_poly.pdbx_seq_one_letter_code
_entity_poly.pdbx_strand_id
1 'polypeptide(L)'
;MENWGLIIYNETALLIDPKFSSMDNRQTVAWVVAHELAHQWFGNLVTMDWWTDLWLNEGFATWIQFLAVDKFFPEFDFWTQFVAHTFARFLVPDALQSSHPVEVPIGHPAEIDEIFDDISYSKGASVVRMLHDYIGDDAFRKGLHNYLEEYSYKNTVTENLWTHLANISNKPVSDVMGGWTLQMGYPLLTVHEQQSGNQRIVTLKQQRFIADGSKDKENLQWQIPVTFVSKSQPNKVLKQVLMDKPEICVTLDNVKEDDWIKLNLNSIGLYRIKYEQKTLERLGDPISTKKITPQCRLMIQNDLAALCFAGHQSFIDYLKLLLAYKDEDNFTVWKSIASNIGDISSLLEYTNYFEEMKKYCLHIFSTIQKKLGWDPKSDEDPLSAILRPLILGIVGKSGDQAIIDEARKRFDRHLSGDQIDPNIRSAVYVLVSRFGDESTQDKLRK
;
A
#
# COMPACT_ATOMS: atom_id res chain seq x y z
N MET A 1 5.43 19.20 -11.18
CA MET A 1 6.08 19.38 -12.48
C MET A 1 7.49 19.90 -12.28
N GLU A 2 8.44 19.10 -12.72
CA GLU A 2 9.82 19.02 -12.29
C GLU A 2 10.78 19.89 -13.09
N ASN A 3 10.29 20.92 -13.80
CA ASN A 3 11.09 21.74 -14.71
C ASN A 3 12.44 22.12 -14.07
N TRP A 4 13.54 21.81 -14.76
CA TRP A 4 14.86 21.81 -14.13
C TRP A 4 15.27 23.21 -13.66
N GLY A 5 15.40 23.37 -12.34
CA GLY A 5 15.72 24.65 -11.69
C GLY A 5 14.51 25.57 -11.43
N LEU A 6 13.30 25.18 -11.85
CA LEU A 6 12.04 25.91 -11.60
C LEU A 6 10.86 24.94 -11.44
N ILE A 7 10.83 24.21 -10.32
CA ILE A 7 9.75 23.25 -10.04
C ILE A 7 8.45 24.00 -9.76
N ILE A 8 7.35 23.58 -10.40
CA ILE A 8 6.02 24.20 -10.30
C ILE A 8 5.08 23.28 -9.53
N TYR A 9 4.36 23.85 -8.56
CA TYR A 9 3.42 23.14 -7.69
C TYR A 9 2.05 23.81 -7.71
N ASN A 10 1.00 23.00 -7.48
CA ASN A 10 -0.27 23.51 -6.99
C ASN A 10 -0.10 24.03 -5.56
N GLU A 11 -0.90 25.02 -5.14
CA GLU A 11 -0.82 25.60 -3.79
C GLU A 11 -0.91 24.55 -2.68
N THR A 12 -1.82 23.58 -2.82
CA THR A 12 -2.04 22.49 -1.86
C THR A 12 -0.88 21.49 -1.77
N ALA A 13 0.03 21.51 -2.75
CA ALA A 13 1.20 20.63 -2.83
C ALA A 13 2.51 21.31 -2.37
N LEU A 14 2.46 22.58 -1.93
CA LEU A 14 3.64 23.32 -1.48
C LEU A 14 3.38 24.16 -0.22
N LEU A 15 2.23 24.82 -0.13
CA LEU A 15 1.96 25.78 0.94
C LEU A 15 1.44 25.08 2.19
N ILE A 16 2.12 25.32 3.32
CA ILE A 16 1.68 24.87 4.65
C ILE A 16 1.42 26.09 5.53
N ASP A 17 0.22 26.14 6.08
CA ASP A 17 -0.11 27.05 7.18
C ASP A 17 -0.13 26.24 8.49
N PRO A 18 0.78 26.49 9.45
CA PRO A 18 0.83 25.74 10.70
C PRO A 18 -0.47 25.72 11.50
N LYS A 19 -1.32 26.73 11.32
CA LYS A 19 -2.61 26.89 12.00
C LYS A 19 -3.74 26.15 11.27
N PHE A 20 -3.68 26.02 9.94
CA PHE A 20 -4.82 25.51 9.15
C PHE A 20 -4.56 24.21 8.39
N SER A 21 -3.31 23.84 8.15
CA SER A 21 -2.92 22.60 7.48
C SER A 21 -2.87 21.43 8.47
N SER A 22 -3.52 20.33 8.10
CA SER A 22 -3.49 19.08 8.87
C SER A 22 -2.15 18.36 8.74
N MET A 23 -1.92 17.35 9.56
CA MET A 23 -0.78 16.43 9.42
C MET A 23 -0.80 15.72 8.05
N ASP A 24 -1.98 15.35 7.56
CA ASP A 24 -2.14 14.76 6.22
C ASP A 24 -1.71 15.74 5.10
N ASN A 25 -2.02 17.03 5.24
CA ASN A 25 -1.53 18.05 4.30
C ASN A 25 0.01 18.17 4.36
N ARG A 26 0.60 18.13 5.55
CA ARG A 26 2.07 18.22 5.72
C ARG A 26 2.78 17.03 5.09
N GLN A 27 2.29 15.81 5.31
CA GLN A 27 2.79 14.61 4.64
C GLN A 27 2.66 14.73 3.12
N THR A 28 1.50 15.23 2.66
CA THR A 28 1.23 15.46 1.23
C THR A 28 2.18 16.48 0.58
N VAL A 29 2.57 17.55 1.29
CA VAL A 29 3.58 18.47 0.77
C VAL A 29 4.96 17.84 0.79
N ALA A 30 5.33 17.15 1.88
CA ALA A 30 6.65 16.57 2.04
C ALA A 30 7.01 15.56 0.94
N TRP A 31 6.10 14.64 0.62
CA TRP A 31 6.39 13.61 -0.39
C TRP A 31 6.30 14.12 -1.84
N VAL A 32 5.49 15.13 -2.14
CA VAL A 32 5.41 15.73 -3.48
C VAL A 32 6.67 16.55 -3.73
N VAL A 33 7.12 17.35 -2.76
CA VAL A 33 8.40 18.06 -2.87
C VAL A 33 9.56 17.07 -3.05
N ALA A 34 9.58 15.96 -2.31
CA ALA A 34 10.61 14.95 -2.47
C ALA A 34 10.57 14.25 -3.84
N HIS A 35 9.38 14.00 -4.38
CA HIS A 35 9.16 13.43 -5.70
C HIS A 35 9.75 14.32 -6.81
N GLU A 36 9.37 15.60 -6.81
CA GLU A 36 9.81 16.56 -7.81
C GLU A 36 11.31 16.87 -7.72
N LEU A 37 11.89 16.79 -6.52
CA LEU A 37 13.34 16.87 -6.33
C LEU A 37 14.07 15.61 -6.83
N ALA A 38 13.45 14.42 -6.75
CA ALA A 38 14.04 13.21 -7.29
C ALA A 38 14.18 13.29 -8.83
N HIS A 39 13.24 13.93 -9.51
CA HIS A 39 13.29 14.15 -10.95
C HIS A 39 14.47 14.99 -11.42
N GLN A 40 15.12 15.77 -10.54
CA GLN A 40 16.34 16.49 -10.89
C GLN A 40 17.47 15.53 -11.30
N TRP A 41 17.40 14.25 -10.88
CA TRP A 41 18.24 13.16 -11.39
C TRP A 41 17.49 12.24 -12.36
N PHE A 42 16.31 11.75 -11.97
CA PHE A 42 15.52 10.78 -12.74
C PHE A 42 14.44 11.47 -13.57
N GLY A 43 14.81 11.90 -14.77
CA GLY A 43 13.96 12.59 -15.72
C GLY A 43 14.63 13.81 -16.32
N ASN A 44 15.33 14.62 -15.51
CA ASN A 44 16.05 15.79 -15.99
C ASN A 44 17.50 15.48 -16.39
N LEU A 45 18.31 14.98 -15.45
CA LEU A 45 19.72 14.65 -15.73
C LEU A 45 19.83 13.45 -16.66
N VAL A 46 19.03 12.42 -16.42
CA VAL A 46 18.90 11.24 -17.28
C VAL A 46 17.43 11.10 -17.62
N THR A 47 17.10 11.16 -18.90
CA THR A 47 15.72 11.10 -19.39
C THR A 47 15.49 9.78 -20.11
N MET A 48 14.29 9.21 -20.04
CA MET A 48 13.93 8.11 -20.94
C MET A 48 14.08 8.51 -22.41
N ASP A 49 14.42 7.58 -23.29
CA ASP A 49 14.56 7.81 -24.74
C ASP A 49 13.21 8.02 -25.41
N TRP A 50 12.21 7.25 -24.95
CA TRP A 50 10.83 7.40 -25.37
C TRP A 50 9.87 7.15 -24.21
N TRP A 51 8.61 7.57 -24.38
CA TRP A 51 7.55 7.43 -23.39
C TRP A 51 7.25 5.97 -23.00
N THR A 52 7.67 4.99 -23.82
CA THR A 52 7.64 3.57 -23.46
C THR A 52 8.31 3.29 -22.12
N ASP A 53 9.37 4.03 -21.80
CA ASP A 53 10.18 3.87 -20.59
C ASP A 53 9.87 4.94 -19.53
N LEU A 54 8.67 5.56 -19.55
CA LEU A 54 8.27 6.63 -18.62
C LEU A 54 8.52 6.29 -17.14
N TRP A 55 8.38 5.01 -16.78
CA TRP A 55 8.61 4.50 -15.43
C TRP A 55 10.03 4.73 -14.91
N LEU A 56 11.04 4.87 -15.80
CA LEU A 56 12.42 5.23 -15.41
C LEU A 56 12.49 6.60 -14.72
N ASN A 57 11.56 7.48 -15.05
CA ASN A 57 11.37 8.75 -14.35
C ASN A 57 10.40 8.56 -13.18
N GLU A 58 9.15 8.22 -13.47
CA GLU A 58 8.04 8.30 -12.52
C GLU A 58 8.11 7.23 -11.42
N GLY A 59 8.53 6.01 -11.77
CA GLY A 59 8.72 4.92 -10.82
C GLY A 59 9.87 5.20 -9.85
N PHE A 60 10.97 5.76 -10.35
CA PHE A 60 12.11 6.16 -9.51
C PHE A 60 11.80 7.35 -8.61
N ALA A 61 11.19 8.41 -9.16
CA ALA A 61 10.78 9.56 -8.37
C ALA A 61 9.79 9.16 -7.27
N THR A 62 8.81 8.31 -7.61
CA THR A 62 7.86 7.73 -6.66
C THR A 62 8.55 6.86 -5.60
N TRP A 63 9.60 6.11 -5.91
CA TRP A 63 10.31 5.34 -4.89
C TRP A 63 11.18 6.23 -3.98
N ILE A 64 11.90 7.20 -4.57
CA ILE A 64 12.80 8.12 -3.86
C ILE A 64 12.05 9.04 -2.91
N GLN A 65 10.83 9.47 -3.23
CA GLN A 65 10.04 10.28 -2.28
C GLN A 65 9.87 9.58 -0.93
N PHE A 66 9.65 8.26 -0.89
CA PHE A 66 9.52 7.52 0.36
C PHE A 66 10.84 7.42 1.10
N LEU A 67 11.94 7.14 0.38
CA LEU A 67 13.29 7.13 0.97
C LEU A 67 13.66 8.48 1.61
N ALA A 68 13.38 9.58 0.90
CA ALA A 68 13.72 10.91 1.36
C ALA A 68 12.86 11.32 2.56
N VAL A 69 11.54 11.16 2.48
CA VAL A 69 10.64 11.54 3.57
C VAL A 69 10.86 10.69 4.80
N ASP A 70 11.03 9.38 4.69
CA ASP A 70 11.33 8.49 5.82
C ASP A 70 12.64 8.88 6.52
N LYS A 71 13.64 9.34 5.76
CA LYS A 71 14.91 9.82 6.32
C LYS A 71 14.76 11.14 7.10
N PHE A 72 13.94 12.08 6.62
CA PHE A 72 13.77 13.39 7.26
C PHE A 72 12.69 13.41 8.33
N PHE A 73 11.68 12.54 8.22
CA PHE A 73 10.50 12.45 9.07
C PHE A 73 10.19 10.98 9.39
N PRO A 74 11.10 10.26 10.08
CA PRO A 74 10.93 8.83 10.39
C PRO A 74 9.67 8.54 11.22
N GLU A 75 9.18 9.53 11.97
CA GLU A 75 7.94 9.46 12.74
C GLU A 75 6.68 9.32 11.88
N PHE A 76 6.77 9.49 10.56
CA PHE A 76 5.63 9.35 9.66
C PHE A 76 5.36 7.91 9.18
N ASP A 77 6.23 6.93 9.50
CA ASP A 77 6.07 5.51 9.11
C ASP A 77 5.83 5.34 7.59
N PHE A 78 6.62 6.06 6.78
CA PHE A 78 6.36 6.19 5.34
C PHE A 78 6.49 4.87 4.59
N TRP A 79 7.30 3.92 5.06
CA TRP A 79 7.35 2.59 4.47
C TRP A 79 6.10 1.76 4.68
N THR A 80 5.34 1.95 5.76
CA THR A 80 4.01 1.35 5.86
C THR A 80 3.04 2.06 4.91
N GLN A 81 3.14 3.38 4.78
CA GLN A 81 2.35 4.15 3.82
C GLN A 81 2.63 3.76 2.36
N PHE A 82 3.88 3.45 1.99
CA PHE A 82 4.24 2.90 0.68
C PHE A 82 3.41 1.66 0.36
N VAL A 83 3.26 0.76 1.33
CA VAL A 83 2.50 -0.48 1.12
C VAL A 83 1.02 -0.18 0.83
N ALA A 84 0.44 0.87 1.41
CA ALA A 84 -0.95 1.24 1.15
C ALA A 84 -1.14 2.09 -0.11
N HIS A 85 -0.35 3.16 -0.26
CA HIS A 85 -0.56 4.19 -1.28
C HIS A 85 0.11 3.89 -2.61
N THR A 86 1.08 2.98 -2.62
CA THR A 86 1.84 2.61 -3.82
C THR A 86 1.63 1.13 -4.12
N PHE A 87 2.06 0.24 -3.24
CA PHE A 87 1.98 -1.20 -3.48
C PHE A 87 0.54 -1.71 -3.64
N ALA A 88 -0.30 -1.58 -2.60
CA ALA A 88 -1.68 -2.04 -2.66
C ALA A 88 -2.53 -1.28 -3.69
N ARG A 89 -2.14 -0.04 -4.02
CA ARG A 89 -2.82 0.80 -5.00
C ARG A 89 -2.68 0.24 -6.41
N PHE A 90 -1.45 -0.04 -6.89
CA PHE A 90 -1.27 -0.56 -8.26
C PHE A 90 -1.88 -1.95 -8.44
N LEU A 91 -1.98 -2.75 -7.37
CA LEU A 91 -2.58 -4.09 -7.45
C LEU A 91 -4.05 -4.07 -7.89
N VAL A 92 -4.76 -2.94 -7.79
CA VAL A 92 -6.16 -2.82 -8.21
C VAL A 92 -6.29 -2.75 -9.74
N PRO A 93 -5.76 -1.71 -10.43
CA PRO A 93 -5.82 -1.63 -11.89
C PRO A 93 -5.05 -2.78 -12.55
N ASP A 94 -3.93 -3.23 -11.97
CA ASP A 94 -3.12 -4.28 -12.58
C ASP A 94 -3.74 -5.68 -12.51
N ALA A 95 -4.78 -5.85 -11.69
CA ALA A 95 -5.59 -7.07 -11.68
C ALA A 95 -6.67 -7.10 -12.77
N LEU A 96 -6.87 -6.00 -13.52
CA LEU A 96 -7.84 -5.92 -14.59
C LEU A 96 -7.25 -6.48 -15.90
N GLN A 97 -8.13 -7.02 -16.75
CA GLN A 97 -7.74 -7.46 -18.10
C GLN A 97 -7.37 -6.27 -19.01
N SER A 98 -7.80 -5.06 -18.64
CA SER A 98 -7.50 -3.80 -19.34
C SER A 98 -6.23 -3.11 -18.83
N SER A 99 -5.44 -3.74 -17.96
CA SER A 99 -4.14 -3.21 -17.55
C SER A 99 -3.15 -3.20 -18.74
N HIS A 100 -1.96 -2.66 -18.51
CA HIS A 100 -0.84 -2.67 -19.44
C HIS A 100 0.48 -3.05 -18.72
N PRO A 101 1.51 -3.51 -19.45
CA PRO A 101 2.87 -3.65 -18.91
C PRO A 101 3.43 -2.31 -18.42
N VAL A 102 4.51 -2.34 -17.63
CA VAL A 102 5.20 -1.11 -17.22
C VAL A 102 5.85 -0.44 -18.44
N GLU A 103 6.41 -1.23 -19.34
CA GLU A 103 6.93 -0.77 -20.63
C GLU A 103 5.84 -0.88 -21.70
N VAL A 104 5.30 0.25 -22.15
CA VAL A 104 4.17 0.30 -23.10
C VAL A 104 4.61 0.89 -24.43
N PRO A 105 4.49 0.18 -25.57
CA PRO A 105 4.79 0.77 -26.87
C PRO A 105 3.86 1.96 -27.17
N ILE A 106 4.43 3.16 -27.30
CA ILE A 106 3.68 4.38 -27.63
C ILE A 106 3.85 4.69 -29.12
N GLY A 107 2.75 4.59 -29.88
CA GLY A 107 2.69 4.83 -31.32
C GLY A 107 2.09 6.18 -31.69
N HIS A 108 1.29 6.78 -30.81
CA HIS A 108 0.64 8.07 -31.04
C HIS A 108 0.76 9.00 -29.81
N PRO A 109 1.02 10.31 -29.99
CA PRO A 109 1.18 11.22 -28.85
C PRO A 109 0.00 11.29 -27.87
N ALA A 110 -1.22 11.04 -28.33
CA ALA A 110 -2.40 11.00 -27.45
C ALA A 110 -2.39 9.83 -26.44
N GLU A 111 -1.60 8.78 -26.70
CA GLU A 111 -1.46 7.63 -25.80
C GLU A 111 -0.53 7.95 -24.62
N ILE A 112 0.25 9.04 -24.70
CA ILE A 112 1.20 9.43 -23.65
C ILE A 112 0.46 9.74 -22.34
N ASP A 113 -0.62 10.52 -22.41
CA ASP A 113 -1.40 10.89 -21.24
C ASP A 113 -2.07 9.67 -20.57
N GLU A 114 -2.27 8.58 -21.32
CA GLU A 114 -2.91 7.35 -20.81
C GLU A 114 -1.98 6.54 -19.89
N ILE A 115 -0.65 6.70 -20.03
CA ILE A 115 0.34 5.96 -19.24
C ILE A 115 0.89 6.76 -18.05
N PHE A 116 0.42 8.00 -17.83
CA PHE A 116 0.65 8.73 -16.58
C PHE A 116 -0.31 8.23 -15.49
N ASP A 117 -0.12 6.97 -15.08
CA ASP A 117 -1.10 6.21 -14.31
C ASP A 117 -0.48 5.41 -13.14
N ASP A 118 -1.30 4.64 -12.42
CA ASP A 118 -0.82 3.86 -11.28
C ASP A 118 0.19 2.75 -11.68
N ILE A 119 0.26 2.35 -12.95
CA ILE A 119 1.26 1.37 -13.42
C ILE A 119 2.64 2.04 -13.52
N SER A 120 2.77 3.15 -14.25
CA SER A 120 4.06 3.85 -14.40
C SER A 120 4.62 4.35 -13.06
N TYR A 121 3.75 4.90 -12.21
CA TYR A 121 4.14 5.42 -10.91
C TYR A 121 4.26 4.31 -9.86
N SER A 122 3.16 3.63 -9.57
CA SER A 122 3.08 2.78 -8.37
C SER A 122 3.61 1.36 -8.59
N LYS A 123 3.33 0.73 -9.74
CA LYS A 123 3.98 -0.55 -10.10
C LYS A 123 5.47 -0.32 -10.37
N GLY A 124 5.83 0.74 -11.10
CA GLY A 124 7.22 1.15 -11.33
C GLY A 124 8.03 1.27 -10.02
N ALA A 125 7.56 2.06 -9.05
CA ALA A 125 8.21 2.20 -7.75
C ALA A 125 8.30 0.89 -6.96
N SER A 126 7.28 0.03 -7.09
CA SER A 126 7.28 -1.29 -6.45
C SER A 126 8.32 -2.21 -7.08
N VAL A 127 8.48 -2.20 -8.42
CA VAL A 127 9.56 -2.92 -9.12
C VAL A 127 10.93 -2.44 -8.64
N VAL A 128 11.14 -1.12 -8.54
CA VAL A 128 12.39 -0.55 -8.01
C VAL A 128 12.66 -1.04 -6.58
N ARG A 129 11.65 -1.03 -5.71
CA ARG A 129 11.77 -1.50 -4.31
C ARG A 129 12.11 -2.99 -4.22
N MET A 130 11.44 -3.83 -5.00
CA MET A 130 11.73 -5.26 -5.06
C MET A 130 13.12 -5.54 -5.60
N LEU A 131 13.54 -4.79 -6.62
CA LEU A 131 14.88 -4.89 -7.20
C LEU A 131 15.96 -4.50 -6.17
N HIS A 132 15.78 -3.38 -5.47
CA HIS A 132 16.69 -2.92 -4.41
C HIS A 132 16.87 -3.99 -3.33
N ASP A 133 15.80 -4.61 -2.85
CA ASP A 133 15.88 -5.73 -1.89
C ASP A 133 16.53 -6.96 -2.51
N TYR A 134 16.20 -7.27 -3.77
CA TYR A 134 16.72 -8.44 -4.47
C TYR A 134 18.23 -8.36 -4.67
N ILE A 135 18.81 -7.24 -5.10
CA ILE A 135 20.25 -7.13 -5.35
C ILE A 135 21.05 -6.59 -4.17
N GLY A 136 20.40 -5.96 -3.19
CA GLY A 136 21.01 -5.38 -2.01
C GLY A 136 21.48 -3.93 -2.21
N ASP A 137 21.50 -3.18 -1.10
CA ASP A 137 21.75 -1.72 -1.09
C ASP A 137 23.07 -1.32 -1.74
N ASP A 138 24.17 -1.99 -1.40
CA ASP A 138 25.51 -1.66 -1.94
C ASP A 138 25.58 -1.81 -3.46
N ALA A 139 25.02 -2.91 -3.99
CA ALA A 139 25.04 -3.16 -5.43
C ALA A 139 24.11 -2.20 -6.17
N PHE A 140 22.93 -1.95 -5.60
CA PHE A 140 21.94 -1.03 -6.16
C PHE A 140 22.48 0.41 -6.23
N ARG A 141 23.06 0.93 -5.14
CA ARG A 141 23.63 2.29 -5.11
C ARG A 141 24.78 2.47 -6.09
N LYS A 142 25.70 1.50 -6.15
CA LYS A 142 26.84 1.55 -7.08
C LYS A 142 26.38 1.44 -8.53
N GLY A 143 25.45 0.54 -8.84
CA GLY A 143 24.91 0.39 -10.19
C GLY A 143 24.14 1.63 -10.65
N LEU A 144 23.32 2.22 -9.78
CA LEU A 144 22.64 3.50 -10.08
C LEU A 144 23.62 4.65 -10.27
N HIS A 145 24.68 4.74 -9.46
CA HIS A 145 25.69 5.77 -9.62
C HIS A 145 26.34 5.69 -11.00
N ASN A 146 26.78 4.50 -11.41
CA ASN A 146 27.40 4.29 -12.72
C ASN A 146 26.43 4.60 -13.88
N TYR A 147 25.16 4.18 -13.75
CA TYR A 147 24.10 4.49 -14.72
C TYR A 147 23.88 5.99 -14.86
N LEU A 148 23.71 6.71 -13.74
CA LEU A 148 23.50 8.16 -13.77
C LEU A 148 24.72 8.89 -14.34
N GLU A 149 25.93 8.45 -14.02
CA GLU A 149 27.17 9.03 -14.57
C GLU A 149 27.27 8.83 -16.09
N GLU A 150 27.00 7.61 -16.58
CA GLU A 150 27.11 7.28 -18.00
C GLU A 150 26.08 8.02 -18.88
N TYR A 151 24.85 8.11 -18.40
CA TYR A 151 23.73 8.71 -19.12
C TYR A 151 23.45 10.18 -18.72
N SER A 152 24.30 10.80 -17.91
CA SER A 152 24.18 12.22 -17.57
C SER A 152 24.10 13.08 -18.83
N TYR A 153 23.06 13.92 -18.89
CA TYR A 153 22.69 14.79 -20.02
C TYR A 153 22.37 14.04 -21.32
N LYS A 154 21.88 12.80 -21.20
CA LYS A 154 21.49 11.94 -22.32
C LYS A 154 20.16 11.22 -22.03
N ASN A 155 19.68 10.56 -23.07
CA ASN A 155 18.58 9.64 -23.00
C ASN A 155 19.04 8.22 -22.69
N THR A 156 18.11 7.37 -22.23
CA THR A 156 18.36 5.98 -21.89
C THR A 156 17.11 5.10 -22.02
N VAL A 157 17.29 3.79 -22.02
CA VAL A 157 16.22 2.79 -22.09
C VAL A 157 16.34 1.83 -20.92
N THR A 158 15.28 1.05 -20.65
CA THR A 158 15.21 0.13 -19.51
C THR A 158 16.37 -0.88 -19.47
N GLU A 159 16.82 -1.39 -20.62
CA GLU A 159 17.90 -2.37 -20.71
C GLU A 159 19.25 -1.83 -20.23
N ASN A 160 19.49 -0.52 -20.39
CA ASN A 160 20.71 0.11 -19.91
C ASN A 160 20.79 0.06 -18.39
N LEU A 161 19.68 0.40 -17.71
CA LEU A 161 19.57 0.28 -16.25
C LEU A 161 19.83 -1.15 -15.79
N TRP A 162 19.20 -2.13 -16.43
CA TRP A 162 19.40 -3.55 -16.11
C TRP A 162 20.86 -3.99 -16.26
N THR A 163 21.53 -3.54 -17.33
CA THR A 163 22.93 -3.87 -17.58
C THR A 163 23.83 -3.37 -16.46
N HIS A 164 23.68 -2.12 -16.01
CA HIS A 164 24.47 -1.58 -14.91
C HIS A 164 24.23 -2.32 -13.59
N LEU A 165 22.98 -2.63 -13.27
CA LEU A 165 22.63 -3.32 -12.02
C LEU A 165 23.04 -4.80 -12.03
N ALA A 166 22.93 -5.48 -13.19
CA ALA A 166 23.38 -6.86 -13.36
C ALA A 166 24.90 -6.99 -13.18
N ASN A 167 25.67 -6.09 -13.82
CA ASN A 167 27.13 -6.11 -13.78
C ASN A 167 27.70 -5.96 -12.36
N ILE A 168 27.06 -5.16 -11.51
CA ILE A 168 27.50 -4.97 -10.12
C ILE A 168 27.01 -6.08 -9.20
N SER A 169 25.76 -6.52 -9.37
CA SER A 169 25.13 -7.48 -8.46
C SER A 169 25.53 -8.94 -8.74
N ASN A 170 26.00 -9.25 -9.95
CA ASN A 170 26.18 -10.62 -10.45
C ASN A 170 24.90 -11.46 -10.36
N LYS A 171 23.73 -10.81 -10.44
CA LYS A 171 22.41 -11.45 -10.49
C LYS A 171 21.80 -11.28 -11.88
N PRO A 172 20.92 -12.20 -12.31
CA PRO A 172 20.24 -12.11 -13.60
C PRO A 172 19.13 -11.04 -13.55
N VAL A 173 19.50 -9.77 -13.40
CA VAL A 173 18.55 -8.66 -13.20
C VAL A 173 17.57 -8.56 -14.35
N SER A 174 18.04 -8.57 -15.59
CA SER A 174 17.18 -8.49 -16.78
C SER A 174 16.17 -9.63 -16.85
N ASP A 175 16.60 -10.88 -16.57
CA ASP A 175 15.71 -12.04 -16.65
C ASP A 175 14.62 -12.00 -15.58
N VAL A 176 14.96 -11.55 -14.36
CA VAL A 176 14.00 -11.46 -13.26
C VAL A 176 13.08 -10.26 -13.48
N MET A 177 13.63 -9.07 -13.73
CA MET A 177 12.87 -7.80 -13.82
C MET A 177 12.08 -7.67 -15.12
N GLY A 178 12.53 -8.26 -16.22
CA GLY A 178 11.80 -8.24 -17.49
C GLY A 178 10.40 -8.86 -17.35
N GLY A 179 10.25 -9.91 -16.55
CA GLY A 179 8.94 -10.48 -16.22
C GLY A 179 8.04 -9.55 -15.38
N TRP A 180 8.56 -8.46 -14.82
CA TRP A 180 7.78 -7.48 -14.05
C TRP A 180 7.50 -6.20 -14.84
N THR A 181 8.29 -5.91 -15.88
CA THR A 181 8.15 -4.69 -16.68
C THR A 181 7.50 -4.91 -18.05
N LEU A 182 7.80 -6.03 -18.71
CA LEU A 182 7.34 -6.31 -20.08
C LEU A 182 5.96 -6.99 -20.17
N GLN A 183 5.42 -7.45 -19.04
CA GLN A 183 4.11 -8.09 -18.96
C GLN A 183 3.19 -7.39 -17.95
N MET A 184 1.91 -7.33 -18.30
CA MET A 184 0.87 -6.80 -17.43
C MET A 184 0.53 -7.77 -16.30
N GLY A 185 -0.05 -7.25 -15.22
CA GLY A 185 -0.51 -8.04 -14.09
C GLY A 185 0.60 -8.50 -13.14
N TYR A 186 0.17 -9.30 -12.18
CA TYR A 186 1.00 -9.85 -11.11
C TYR A 186 0.47 -11.22 -10.64
N PRO A 187 1.30 -12.03 -9.97
CA PRO A 187 0.89 -13.35 -9.53
C PRO A 187 0.13 -13.35 -8.18
N LEU A 188 -0.78 -14.30 -8.06
CA LEU A 188 -1.26 -14.87 -6.80
C LEU A 188 -0.42 -16.11 -6.46
N LEU A 189 0.18 -16.12 -5.26
CA LEU A 189 0.80 -17.31 -4.70
C LEU A 189 -0.17 -18.07 -3.80
N THR A 190 -0.54 -19.28 -4.21
CA THR A 190 -1.28 -20.21 -3.35
C THR A 190 -0.31 -21.01 -2.50
N VAL A 191 -0.54 -21.04 -1.19
CA VAL A 191 0.32 -21.67 -0.19
C VAL A 191 -0.38 -22.92 0.35
N HIS A 192 0.28 -24.07 0.25
CA HIS A 192 -0.15 -25.31 0.91
C HIS A 192 0.93 -25.77 1.88
N GLU A 193 0.54 -26.08 3.11
CA GLU A 193 1.45 -26.41 4.21
C GLU A 193 1.24 -27.84 4.72
N GLN A 194 2.31 -28.60 4.82
CA GLN A 194 2.33 -29.94 5.40
C GLN A 194 3.43 -30.07 6.46
N GLN A 195 3.06 -30.50 7.66
CA GLN A 195 4.03 -30.81 8.72
C GLN A 195 4.74 -32.14 8.41
N SER A 196 6.06 -32.18 8.56
CA SER A 196 6.88 -33.39 8.44
C SER A 196 7.91 -33.42 9.58
N GLY A 197 7.58 -34.12 10.66
CA GLY A 197 8.40 -34.13 11.88
C GLY A 197 8.60 -32.71 12.44
N ASN A 198 9.85 -32.24 12.54
CA ASN A 198 10.20 -30.89 12.98
C ASN A 198 10.37 -29.88 11.82
N GLN A 199 9.93 -30.25 10.61
CA GLN A 199 9.99 -29.42 9.42
C GLN A 199 8.58 -29.06 8.94
N ARG A 200 8.45 -27.89 8.31
CA ARG A 200 7.28 -27.55 7.50
C ARG A 200 7.64 -27.59 6.04
N ILE A 201 6.91 -28.39 5.28
CA ILE A 201 6.97 -28.42 3.82
C ILE A 201 5.92 -27.43 3.31
N VAL A 202 6.36 -26.43 2.55
CA VAL A 202 5.50 -25.39 1.97
C VAL A 202 5.55 -25.50 0.45
N THR A 203 4.42 -25.87 -0.16
CA THR A 203 4.25 -25.87 -1.61
C THR A 203 3.68 -24.53 -2.03
N LEU A 204 4.37 -23.86 -2.96
CA LEU A 204 3.94 -22.60 -3.56
C LEU A 204 3.56 -22.84 -5.02
N LYS A 205 2.37 -22.36 -5.40
CA LYS A 205 1.91 -22.36 -6.79
C LYS A 205 1.55 -20.94 -7.22
N GLN A 206 2.09 -20.51 -8.36
CA GLN A 206 1.79 -19.20 -8.93
C GLN A 206 0.75 -19.29 -10.04
N GLN A 207 -0.08 -18.25 -10.15
CA GLN A 207 -0.96 -17.97 -11.28
C GLN A 207 -1.19 -16.46 -11.34
N ARG A 208 -1.48 -15.87 -12.50
CA ARG A 208 -1.89 -14.45 -12.56
C ARG A 208 -3.15 -14.22 -11.72
N PHE A 209 -3.16 -13.14 -10.93
CA PHE A 209 -4.36 -12.70 -10.23
C PHE A 209 -5.22 -11.84 -11.15
N ILE A 210 -6.52 -12.13 -11.23
CA ILE A 210 -7.48 -11.35 -12.02
C ILE A 210 -8.66 -11.00 -11.11
N ALA A 211 -9.02 -9.71 -11.05
CA ALA A 211 -9.96 -9.20 -10.05
C ALA A 211 -11.39 -9.75 -10.18
N ASP A 212 -11.80 -10.16 -11.38
CA ASP A 212 -13.12 -10.74 -11.66
C ASP A 212 -13.18 -12.27 -11.39
N GLY A 213 -12.07 -12.87 -10.95
CA GLY A 213 -11.96 -14.31 -10.68
C GLY A 213 -11.88 -15.17 -11.94
N SER A 214 -11.76 -14.58 -13.13
CA SER A 214 -11.55 -15.32 -14.38
C SER A 214 -10.19 -16.02 -14.42
N LYS A 215 -10.07 -16.99 -15.32
CA LYS A 215 -8.81 -17.73 -15.50
C LYS A 215 -7.89 -16.99 -16.44
N ASP A 216 -6.61 -16.97 -16.08
CA ASP A 216 -5.55 -16.57 -16.99
C ASP A 216 -5.44 -17.57 -18.15
N LYS A 217 -5.64 -17.07 -19.37
CA LYS A 217 -5.53 -17.87 -20.60
C LYS A 217 -4.10 -17.93 -21.13
N GLU A 218 -3.28 -16.95 -20.76
CA GLU A 218 -1.90 -16.80 -21.23
C GLU A 218 -0.92 -17.61 -20.36
N ASN A 219 -1.35 -18.00 -19.17
CA ASN A 219 -0.53 -18.71 -18.18
C ASN A 219 0.77 -17.94 -17.90
N LEU A 220 0.64 -16.63 -17.67
CA LEU A 220 1.76 -15.75 -17.38
C LEU A 220 2.48 -16.21 -16.11
N GLN A 221 3.81 -16.11 -16.15
CA GLN A 221 4.69 -16.53 -15.06
C GLN A 221 5.69 -15.43 -14.76
N TRP A 222 6.13 -15.41 -13.51
CA TRP A 222 7.12 -14.48 -13.00
C TRP A 222 8.25 -15.24 -12.33
N GLN A 223 9.45 -14.67 -12.37
CA GLN A 223 10.51 -15.03 -11.44
C GLN A 223 10.32 -14.24 -10.15
N ILE A 224 9.96 -14.93 -9.06
CA ILE A 224 9.47 -14.27 -7.84
C ILE A 224 10.45 -14.48 -6.69
N PRO A 225 11.10 -13.42 -6.17
CA PRO A 225 11.81 -13.49 -4.90
C PRO A 225 10.80 -13.69 -3.75
N VAL A 226 10.79 -14.87 -3.16
CA VAL A 226 9.87 -15.22 -2.06
C VAL A 226 10.64 -15.28 -0.75
N THR A 227 10.21 -14.48 0.23
CA THR A 227 10.73 -14.50 1.59
C THR A 227 9.75 -15.21 2.52
N PHE A 228 10.28 -15.93 3.51
CA PHE A 228 9.53 -16.62 4.55
C PHE A 228 9.89 -16.05 5.91
N VAL A 229 8.88 -15.95 6.77
CA VAL A 229 8.95 -15.44 8.15
C VAL A 229 8.15 -16.40 9.01
N SER A 230 8.60 -16.65 10.23
CA SER A 230 7.91 -17.52 11.18
C SER A 230 7.91 -16.95 12.58
N LYS A 231 7.18 -17.60 13.50
CA LYS A 231 7.14 -17.26 14.92
C LYS A 231 8.52 -17.09 15.57
N SER A 232 9.52 -17.87 15.16
CA SER A 232 10.87 -17.79 15.72
C SER A 232 11.63 -16.53 15.30
N GLN A 233 11.29 -15.96 14.14
CA GLN A 233 11.95 -14.81 13.54
C GLN A 233 10.90 -13.89 12.91
N PRO A 234 10.04 -13.23 13.71
CA PRO A 234 8.82 -12.61 13.20
C PRO A 234 9.03 -11.36 12.34
N ASN A 235 10.21 -10.74 12.44
CA ASN A 235 10.58 -9.53 11.70
C ASN A 235 11.92 -9.70 10.96
N LYS A 236 12.31 -10.96 10.68
CA LYS A 236 13.52 -11.27 9.92
C LYS A 236 13.22 -12.37 8.91
N VAL A 237 13.92 -12.34 7.79
CA VAL A 237 13.80 -13.37 6.76
C VAL A 237 14.39 -14.67 7.32
N LEU A 238 13.53 -15.67 7.51
CA LEU A 238 13.92 -17.03 7.87
C LEU A 238 14.58 -17.74 6.68
N LYS A 239 13.99 -17.55 5.49
CA LYS A 239 14.47 -18.15 4.23
C LYS A 239 14.03 -17.29 3.05
N GLN A 240 14.87 -17.20 2.03
CA GLN A 240 14.56 -16.57 0.75
C GLN A 240 14.82 -17.58 -0.37
N VAL A 241 13.93 -17.64 -1.36
CA VAL A 241 14.07 -18.46 -2.56
C VAL A 241 13.65 -17.66 -3.78
N LEU A 242 14.21 -17.97 -4.94
CA LEU A 242 13.68 -17.50 -6.22
C LEU A 242 12.74 -18.57 -6.76
N MET A 243 11.47 -18.24 -6.93
CA MET A 243 10.51 -19.11 -7.61
C MET A 243 10.62 -18.87 -9.11
N ASP A 244 11.22 -19.82 -9.81
CA ASP A 244 11.50 -19.81 -11.25
C ASP A 244 10.62 -20.79 -12.04
N LYS A 245 9.65 -21.42 -11.37
CA LYS A 245 8.75 -22.44 -11.90
C LYS A 245 7.30 -22.14 -11.51
N PRO A 246 6.31 -22.73 -12.21
CA PRO A 246 4.90 -22.62 -11.84
C PRO A 246 4.59 -23.09 -10.41
N GLU A 247 5.35 -24.08 -9.94
CA GLU A 247 5.21 -24.67 -8.62
C GLU A 247 6.59 -25.00 -8.04
N ILE A 248 6.80 -24.69 -6.77
CA ILE A 248 8.01 -25.07 -6.02
C ILE A 248 7.64 -25.61 -4.64
N CYS A 249 8.54 -26.39 -4.07
CA CYS A 249 8.42 -26.93 -2.72
C CYS A 249 9.59 -26.45 -1.86
N VAL A 250 9.30 -25.82 -0.74
CA VAL A 250 10.28 -25.24 0.18
C VAL A 250 10.16 -25.91 1.54
N THR A 251 11.26 -26.49 2.02
CA THR A 251 11.34 -27.02 3.39
C THR A 251 11.85 -25.94 4.34
N LEU A 252 11.13 -25.73 5.44
CA LEU A 252 11.49 -24.86 6.56
C LEU A 252 11.80 -25.70 7.79
N ASP A 253 13.02 -25.58 8.31
CA ASP A 253 13.46 -26.31 9.49
C ASP A 253 12.99 -25.64 10.79
N ASN A 254 12.70 -26.44 11.81
CA ASN A 254 12.32 -25.99 13.15
C ASN A 254 11.04 -25.13 13.19
N VAL A 255 10.10 -25.40 12.28
CA VAL A 255 8.76 -24.81 12.30
C VAL A 255 7.76 -25.87 12.73
N LYS A 256 7.16 -25.70 13.91
CA LYS A 256 6.22 -26.66 14.50
C LYS A 256 4.84 -26.55 13.87
N GLU A 257 3.98 -27.52 14.16
CA GLU A 257 2.62 -27.59 13.61
C GLU A 257 1.77 -26.34 13.93
N ASP A 258 1.86 -25.85 15.17
CA ASP A 258 1.11 -24.67 15.64
C ASP A 258 1.80 -23.33 15.33
N ASP A 259 3.02 -23.35 14.82
CA ASP A 259 3.72 -22.12 14.47
C ASP A 259 3.14 -21.53 13.19
N TRP A 260 2.97 -20.21 13.16
CA TRP A 260 2.56 -19.49 11.97
C TRP A 260 3.74 -19.27 11.02
N ILE A 261 3.43 -19.19 9.73
CA ILE A 261 4.33 -18.76 8.67
C ILE A 261 3.67 -17.60 7.93
N LYS A 262 4.44 -16.57 7.61
CA LYS A 262 4.07 -15.49 6.69
C LYS A 262 5.11 -15.42 5.58
N LEU A 263 4.64 -15.23 4.34
CA LEU A 263 5.49 -14.97 3.19
C LEU A 263 5.61 -13.47 2.95
N ASN A 264 6.56 -13.02 2.15
CA ASN A 264 6.67 -11.62 1.71
C ASN A 264 6.81 -10.63 2.88
N LEU A 265 7.93 -10.72 3.61
CA LEU A 265 8.27 -9.79 4.68
C LEU A 265 8.22 -8.35 4.16
N ASN A 266 7.50 -7.48 4.87
CA ASN A 266 7.33 -6.06 4.53
C ASN A 266 6.72 -5.78 3.15
N SER A 267 6.11 -6.79 2.52
CA SER A 267 5.37 -6.63 1.26
C SER A 267 6.24 -6.04 0.15
N ILE A 268 7.43 -6.64 -0.02
CA ILE A 268 8.43 -6.21 -1.00
C ILE A 268 8.18 -6.87 -2.35
N GLY A 269 7.86 -8.16 -2.37
CA GLY A 269 7.55 -8.88 -3.61
C GLY A 269 6.16 -8.54 -4.14
N LEU A 270 6.04 -8.38 -5.46
CA LEU A 270 4.84 -7.88 -6.15
C LEU A 270 3.82 -9.00 -6.37
N TYR A 271 3.26 -9.55 -5.30
CA TYR A 271 2.29 -10.62 -5.38
C TYR A 271 1.33 -10.63 -4.20
N ARG A 272 0.15 -11.21 -4.44
CA ARG A 272 -0.82 -11.55 -3.40
C ARG A 272 -0.61 -12.96 -2.91
N ILE A 273 -1.03 -13.25 -1.68
CA ILE A 273 -0.89 -14.58 -1.08
C ILE A 273 -2.23 -15.16 -0.68
N LYS A 274 -2.54 -16.37 -1.15
CA LYS A 274 -3.68 -17.17 -0.70
C LYS A 274 -3.21 -18.24 0.28
N TYR A 275 -3.63 -18.08 1.53
CA TYR A 275 -3.40 -19.04 2.61
C TYR A 275 -4.56 -20.02 2.76
N GLU A 276 -4.29 -21.20 3.31
CA GLU A 276 -5.32 -22.09 3.83
C GLU A 276 -5.94 -21.53 5.12
N GLN A 277 -7.18 -21.91 5.42
CA GLN A 277 -7.91 -21.43 6.60
C GLN A 277 -7.14 -21.65 7.91
N LYS A 278 -6.55 -22.84 8.10
CA LYS A 278 -5.70 -23.17 9.26
C LYS A 278 -4.51 -22.23 9.45
N THR A 279 -4.01 -21.64 8.36
CA THR A 279 -2.89 -20.68 8.40
C THR A 279 -3.40 -19.29 8.75
N LEU A 280 -4.54 -18.88 8.20
CA LEU A 280 -5.20 -17.63 8.60
C LEU A 280 -5.54 -17.62 10.10
N GLU A 281 -6.01 -18.74 10.64
CA GLU A 281 -6.28 -18.90 12.08
C GLU A 281 -5.00 -18.74 12.92
N ARG A 282 -3.90 -19.39 12.53
CA ARG A 282 -2.59 -19.23 13.20
C ARG A 282 -2.03 -17.80 13.11
N LEU A 283 -2.32 -17.07 12.02
CA LEU A 283 -1.90 -15.67 11.85
C LEU A 283 -2.66 -14.69 12.76
N GLY A 284 -3.76 -15.11 13.39
CA GLY A 284 -4.49 -14.28 14.36
C GLY A 284 -3.63 -13.87 15.58
N ASP A 285 -2.79 -14.77 16.11
CA ASP A 285 -1.88 -14.45 17.24
C ASP A 285 -0.88 -13.34 16.91
N PRO A 286 -0.04 -13.43 15.85
CA PRO A 286 0.94 -12.39 15.57
C PRO A 286 0.31 -11.05 15.15
N ILE A 287 -0.91 -11.05 14.61
CA ILE A 287 -1.67 -9.83 14.32
C ILE A 287 -2.10 -9.16 15.62
N SER A 288 -2.86 -9.86 16.47
CA SER A 288 -3.40 -9.30 17.72
C SER A 288 -2.32 -8.90 18.72
N THR A 289 -1.22 -9.67 18.78
CA THR A 289 -0.06 -9.36 19.62
C THR A 289 0.96 -8.44 18.96
N LYS A 290 0.70 -7.98 17.73
CA LYS A 290 1.57 -7.08 16.93
C LYS A 290 3.03 -7.56 16.80
N LYS A 291 3.26 -8.88 16.80
CA LYS A 291 4.61 -9.46 16.66
C LYS A 291 5.18 -9.30 15.26
N ILE A 292 4.33 -9.24 14.24
CA ILE A 292 4.70 -8.96 12.84
C ILE A 292 4.54 -7.47 12.52
N THR A 293 5.29 -7.00 11.54
CA THR A 293 5.31 -5.58 11.13
C THR A 293 3.95 -5.05 10.65
N PRO A 294 3.68 -3.74 10.76
CA PRO A 294 2.46 -3.13 10.23
C PRO A 294 2.22 -3.42 8.74
N GLN A 295 3.27 -3.44 7.92
CA GLN A 295 3.22 -3.81 6.50
C GLN A 295 2.64 -5.22 6.30
N CYS A 296 3.13 -6.19 7.10
CA CYS A 296 2.63 -7.56 7.05
C CYS A 296 1.16 -7.62 7.49
N ARG A 297 0.78 -6.95 8.59
CA ARG A 297 -0.61 -6.89 9.05
C ARG A 297 -1.52 -6.27 7.98
N LEU A 298 -1.12 -5.15 7.40
CA LEU A 298 -1.84 -4.50 6.31
C LEU A 298 -2.09 -5.46 5.14
N MET A 299 -1.05 -6.11 4.62
CA MET A 299 -1.22 -6.95 3.43
C MET A 299 -1.93 -8.27 3.68
N ILE A 300 -1.88 -8.85 4.89
CA ILE A 300 -2.66 -10.07 5.18
C ILE A 300 -4.15 -9.79 4.97
N GLN A 301 -4.68 -8.71 5.55
CA GLN A 301 -6.09 -8.38 5.39
C GLN A 301 -6.40 -7.83 3.98
N ASN A 302 -5.47 -7.11 3.35
CA ASN A 302 -5.68 -6.58 1.99
C ASN A 302 -5.75 -7.71 0.95
N ASP A 303 -4.86 -8.68 1.03
CA ASP A 303 -4.87 -9.87 0.16
C ASP A 303 -6.15 -10.68 0.35
N LEU A 304 -6.55 -10.92 1.61
CA LEU A 304 -7.75 -11.69 1.88
C LEU A 304 -9.00 -10.99 1.35
N ALA A 305 -9.12 -9.66 1.51
CA ALA A 305 -10.22 -8.89 0.94
C ALA A 305 -10.27 -9.00 -0.59
N ALA A 306 -9.14 -8.78 -1.27
CA ALA A 306 -9.06 -8.91 -2.74
C ALA A 306 -9.42 -10.32 -3.22
N LEU A 307 -8.96 -11.35 -2.49
CA LEU A 307 -9.32 -12.75 -2.76
C LEU A 307 -10.81 -13.02 -2.54
N CYS A 308 -11.47 -12.35 -1.60
CA CYS A 308 -12.91 -12.45 -1.43
C CYS A 308 -13.67 -11.83 -2.60
N PHE A 309 -13.29 -10.62 -3.04
CA PHE A 309 -13.90 -9.97 -4.19
C PHE A 309 -13.72 -10.76 -5.49
N ALA A 310 -12.56 -11.38 -5.69
CA ALA A 310 -12.29 -12.27 -6.83
C ALA A 310 -12.90 -13.68 -6.70
N GLY A 311 -13.69 -13.96 -5.64
CA GLY A 311 -14.34 -15.26 -5.43
C GLY A 311 -13.39 -16.41 -5.07
N HIS A 312 -12.15 -16.12 -4.65
CA HIS A 312 -11.14 -17.10 -4.26
C HIS A 312 -11.18 -17.49 -2.77
N GLN A 313 -11.79 -16.65 -1.91
CA GLN A 313 -11.93 -16.83 -0.46
C GLN A 313 -13.29 -16.33 0.05
N SER A 314 -13.67 -16.71 1.27
CA SER A 314 -14.96 -16.34 1.87
C SER A 314 -14.89 -15.01 2.63
N PHE A 315 -15.87 -14.12 2.43
CA PHE A 315 -16.01 -12.92 3.26
C PHE A 315 -16.21 -13.24 4.75
N ILE A 316 -16.72 -14.42 5.09
CA ILE A 316 -16.82 -14.87 6.49
C ILE A 316 -15.41 -14.98 7.11
N ASP A 317 -14.45 -15.51 6.37
CA ASP A 317 -13.08 -15.67 6.85
C ASP A 317 -12.38 -14.30 6.98
N TYR A 318 -12.65 -13.39 6.05
CA TYR A 318 -12.21 -12.00 6.16
C TYR A 318 -12.74 -11.32 7.42
N LEU A 319 -14.05 -11.36 7.65
CA LEU A 319 -14.65 -10.78 8.86
C LEU A 319 -14.13 -11.43 10.14
N LYS A 320 -13.96 -12.76 10.17
CA LYS A 320 -13.33 -13.42 11.33
C LYS A 320 -11.90 -12.97 11.57
N LEU A 321 -11.09 -12.85 10.52
CA LEU A 321 -9.71 -12.39 10.63
C LEU A 321 -9.63 -10.97 11.23
N LEU A 322 -10.54 -10.07 10.83
CA LEU A 322 -10.57 -8.69 11.33
C LEU A 322 -10.78 -8.60 12.86
N LEU A 323 -11.33 -9.63 13.51
CA LEU A 323 -11.41 -9.67 14.98
C LEU A 323 -10.04 -9.65 15.65
N ALA A 324 -8.98 -10.10 14.98
CA ALA A 324 -7.60 -10.03 15.49
C ALA A 324 -7.04 -8.60 15.46
N TYR A 325 -7.68 -7.66 14.74
CA TYR A 325 -7.23 -6.26 14.60
C TYR A 325 -7.89 -5.31 15.60
N LYS A 326 -8.73 -5.78 16.52
CA LYS A 326 -9.45 -4.93 17.49
C LYS A 326 -8.54 -3.98 18.30
N ASP A 327 -7.31 -4.42 18.56
CA ASP A 327 -6.31 -3.65 19.30
C ASP A 327 -5.24 -3.01 18.39
N GLU A 328 -5.43 -3.02 17.07
CA GLU A 328 -4.57 -2.33 16.11
C GLU A 328 -4.52 -0.82 16.42
N ASP A 329 -3.38 -0.19 16.18
CA ASP A 329 -3.16 1.24 16.40
C ASP A 329 -2.36 1.93 15.29
N ASN A 330 -1.91 1.20 14.28
CA ASN A 330 -1.28 1.80 13.12
C ASN A 330 -2.32 2.45 12.19
N PHE A 331 -2.11 3.73 11.88
CA PHE A 331 -2.95 4.50 10.97
C PHE A 331 -3.21 3.78 9.64
N THR A 332 -2.13 3.35 9.01
CA THR A 332 -2.14 2.85 7.63
C THR A 332 -2.83 1.50 7.54
N VAL A 333 -2.63 0.63 8.53
CA VAL A 333 -3.37 -0.64 8.64
C VAL A 333 -4.87 -0.37 8.76
N TRP A 334 -5.27 0.55 9.66
CA TRP A 334 -6.67 0.92 9.82
C TRP A 334 -7.26 1.56 8.56
N LYS A 335 -6.51 2.39 7.84
CA LYS A 335 -6.93 2.99 6.56
C LYS A 335 -7.26 1.91 5.53
N SER A 336 -6.43 0.86 5.43
CA SER A 336 -6.70 -0.25 4.51
C SER A 336 -7.92 -1.07 4.94
N ILE A 337 -8.07 -1.39 6.23
CA ILE A 337 -9.26 -2.08 6.76
C ILE A 337 -10.53 -1.26 6.50
N ALA A 338 -10.48 0.04 6.76
CA ALA A 338 -11.58 0.96 6.54
C ALA A 338 -12.04 1.02 5.08
N SER A 339 -11.09 1.02 4.14
CA SER A 339 -11.40 0.97 2.69
C SER A 339 -12.15 -0.30 2.34
N ASN A 340 -11.58 -1.46 2.69
CA ASN A 340 -12.18 -2.77 2.38
C ASN A 340 -13.56 -2.96 3.03
N ILE A 341 -13.72 -2.55 4.29
CA ILE A 341 -15.02 -2.53 4.97
C ILE A 341 -16.00 -1.58 4.28
N GLY A 342 -15.52 -0.42 3.80
CA GLY A 342 -16.32 0.56 3.09
C GLY A 342 -16.87 0.01 1.77
N ASP A 343 -16.06 -0.73 1.02
CA ASP A 343 -16.47 -1.39 -0.23
C ASP A 343 -17.54 -2.45 0.05
N ILE A 344 -17.31 -3.30 1.07
CA ILE A 344 -18.31 -4.30 1.51
C ILE A 344 -19.60 -3.59 1.96
N SER A 345 -19.50 -2.52 2.74
CA SER A 345 -20.67 -1.78 3.24
C SER A 345 -21.47 -1.14 2.11
N SER A 346 -20.80 -0.65 1.07
CA SER A 346 -21.44 -0.08 -0.12
C SER A 346 -22.24 -1.14 -0.88
N LEU A 347 -21.70 -2.36 -1.01
CA LEU A 347 -22.44 -3.49 -1.60
C LEU A 347 -23.66 -3.91 -0.78
N LEU A 348 -23.63 -3.69 0.55
CA LEU A 348 -24.71 -4.06 1.45
C LEU A 348 -25.75 -2.97 1.69
N GLU A 349 -25.52 -1.73 1.21
CA GLU A 349 -26.32 -0.53 1.57
C GLU A 349 -27.83 -0.70 1.41
N TYR A 350 -28.26 -1.37 0.33
CA TYR A 350 -29.67 -1.60 0.01
C TYR A 350 -30.17 -2.99 0.39
N THR A 351 -29.49 -3.65 1.33
CA THR A 351 -29.81 -5.00 1.79
C THR A 351 -30.22 -4.99 3.27
N ASN A 352 -30.89 -6.07 3.70
CA ASN A 352 -31.24 -6.28 5.10
C ASN A 352 -30.01 -6.50 6.02
N TYR A 353 -28.78 -6.53 5.50
CA TYR A 353 -27.55 -6.74 6.26
C TYR A 353 -26.77 -5.45 6.54
N PHE A 354 -27.22 -4.30 6.02
CA PHE A 354 -26.51 -3.04 6.20
C PHE A 354 -26.42 -2.63 7.68
N GLU A 355 -27.51 -2.81 8.43
CA GLU A 355 -27.56 -2.49 9.86
C GLU A 355 -26.64 -3.39 10.69
N GLU A 356 -26.55 -4.67 10.34
CA GLU A 356 -25.65 -5.66 10.91
C GLU A 356 -24.20 -5.29 10.61
N MET A 357 -23.91 -4.84 9.39
CA MET A 357 -22.58 -4.37 9.01
C MET A 357 -22.17 -3.12 9.81
N LYS A 358 -23.08 -2.16 10.00
CA LYS A 358 -22.82 -1.00 10.89
C LYS A 358 -22.52 -1.42 12.33
N LYS A 359 -23.29 -2.37 12.89
CA LYS A 359 -23.02 -2.93 14.23
C LYS A 359 -21.64 -3.61 14.29
N TYR A 360 -21.27 -4.32 13.23
CA TYR A 360 -19.96 -4.94 13.12
C TYR A 360 -18.83 -3.90 13.06
N CYS A 361 -18.99 -2.83 12.28
CA CYS A 361 -18.06 -1.70 12.26
C CYS A 361 -17.89 -1.09 13.66
N LEU A 362 -18.98 -0.79 14.35
CA LEU A 362 -18.92 -0.29 15.73
C LEU A 362 -18.16 -1.26 16.66
N HIS A 363 -18.39 -2.56 16.50
CA HIS A 363 -17.69 -3.57 17.30
C HIS A 363 -16.18 -3.58 17.09
N ILE A 364 -15.70 -3.46 15.84
CA ILE A 364 -14.28 -3.49 15.51
C ILE A 364 -13.58 -2.17 15.85
N PHE A 365 -14.19 -1.03 15.55
CA PHE A 365 -13.55 0.28 15.65
C PHE A 365 -13.72 0.96 17.02
N SER A 366 -14.61 0.48 17.89
CA SER A 366 -14.89 1.14 19.19
C SER A 366 -13.69 1.19 20.14
N THR A 367 -12.83 0.18 20.17
CA THR A 367 -11.65 0.16 21.06
C THR A 367 -10.69 1.29 20.72
N ILE A 368 -10.31 1.39 19.43
CA ILE A 368 -9.41 2.45 18.96
C ILE A 368 -10.08 3.83 19.04
N GLN A 369 -11.38 3.94 18.78
CA GLN A 369 -12.13 5.19 18.94
C GLN A 369 -12.04 5.71 20.38
N LYS A 370 -12.30 4.86 21.38
CA LYS A 370 -12.21 5.24 22.81
C LYS A 370 -10.79 5.60 23.21
N LYS A 371 -9.79 4.90 22.65
CA LYS A 371 -8.37 5.21 22.88
C LYS A 371 -7.99 6.59 22.35
N LEU A 372 -8.51 7.00 21.19
CA LEU A 372 -8.13 8.27 20.55
C LEU A 372 -8.94 9.47 21.06
N GLY A 373 -10.26 9.34 21.18
CA GLY A 373 -11.16 10.46 21.48
C GLY A 373 -11.15 11.57 20.42
N TRP A 374 -11.74 12.71 20.74
CA TRP A 374 -11.83 13.87 19.84
C TRP A 374 -10.63 14.81 19.91
N ASP A 375 -9.91 14.79 21.02
CA ASP A 375 -8.86 15.77 21.31
C ASP A 375 -7.49 15.07 21.41
N PRO A 376 -6.42 15.72 20.94
CA PRO A 376 -5.07 15.18 21.02
C PRO A 376 -4.61 15.04 22.48
N LYS A 377 -3.80 14.02 22.74
CA LYS A 377 -3.17 13.73 24.04
C LYS A 377 -1.68 14.08 23.98
N SER A 378 -1.09 14.44 25.12
CA SER A 378 0.31 14.90 25.18
C SER A 378 1.34 13.88 24.69
N ASP A 379 1.05 12.58 24.86
CA ASP A 379 1.98 11.48 24.60
C ASP A 379 1.54 10.62 23.40
N GLU A 380 0.78 11.19 22.47
CA GLU A 380 0.26 10.43 21.33
C GLU A 380 1.24 10.31 20.17
N ASP A 381 1.19 9.16 19.48
CA ASP A 381 1.90 8.93 18.23
C ASP A 381 1.50 9.98 17.18
N PRO A 382 2.44 10.55 16.39
CA PRO A 382 2.12 11.59 15.41
C PRO A 382 1.04 11.20 14.40
N LEU A 383 0.94 9.92 14.03
CA LEU A 383 -0.09 9.42 13.12
C LEU A 383 -1.46 9.29 13.79
N SER A 384 -1.54 9.40 15.12
CA SER A 384 -2.82 9.53 15.83
C SER A 384 -3.62 10.73 15.34
N ALA A 385 -2.93 11.80 14.91
CA ALA A 385 -3.55 12.99 14.35
C ALA A 385 -4.37 12.68 13.07
N ILE A 386 -3.91 11.75 12.23
CA ILE A 386 -4.61 11.35 10.99
C ILE A 386 -5.46 10.09 11.15
N LEU A 387 -5.15 9.24 12.14
CA LEU A 387 -5.98 8.10 12.50
C LEU A 387 -7.28 8.53 13.19
N ARG A 388 -7.22 9.54 14.06
CA ARG A 388 -8.39 10.08 14.77
C ARG A 388 -9.55 10.45 13.84
N PRO A 389 -9.39 11.34 12.84
CA PRO A 389 -10.50 11.70 11.95
C PRO A 389 -11.03 10.50 11.14
N LEU A 390 -10.16 9.56 10.74
CA LEU A 390 -10.57 8.34 10.05
C LEU A 390 -11.53 7.52 10.92
N ILE A 391 -11.13 7.25 12.17
CA ILE A 391 -11.89 6.42 13.10
C ILE A 391 -13.20 7.10 13.51
N LEU A 392 -13.15 8.40 13.85
CA LEU A 392 -14.34 9.18 14.18
C LEU A 392 -15.34 9.19 13.01
N GLY A 393 -14.84 9.38 11.78
CA GLY A 393 -15.67 9.35 10.58
C GLY A 393 -16.36 8.00 10.39
N ILE A 394 -15.66 6.88 10.55
CA ILE A 394 -16.23 5.53 10.42
C ILE A 394 -17.27 5.23 11.50
N VAL A 395 -16.93 5.49 12.76
CA VAL A 395 -17.82 5.22 13.90
C VAL A 395 -19.07 6.10 13.82
N GLY A 396 -18.93 7.39 13.49
CA GLY A 396 -20.08 8.28 13.29
C GLY A 396 -20.94 7.86 12.09
N LYS A 397 -20.36 7.51 10.94
CA LYS A 397 -21.10 6.97 9.78
C LYS A 397 -21.82 5.65 10.09
N SER A 398 -21.30 4.88 11.05
CA SER A 398 -21.91 3.63 11.54
C SER A 398 -23.05 3.86 12.54
N GLY A 399 -23.37 5.11 12.89
CA GLY A 399 -24.54 5.46 13.70
C GLY A 399 -24.27 5.71 15.18
N ASP A 400 -23.02 5.95 15.59
CA ASP A 400 -22.73 6.36 16.96
C ASP A 400 -23.24 7.79 17.21
N GLN A 401 -24.33 7.90 17.98
CA GLN A 401 -25.00 9.17 18.23
C GLN A 401 -24.12 10.18 19.00
N ALA A 402 -23.28 9.71 19.93
CA ALA A 402 -22.42 10.60 20.72
C ALA A 402 -21.35 11.26 19.83
N ILE A 403 -20.81 10.52 18.86
CA ILE A 403 -19.89 11.06 17.85
C ILE A 403 -20.59 12.07 16.93
N ILE A 404 -21.80 11.76 16.47
CA ILE A 404 -22.57 12.66 15.59
C ILE A 404 -22.89 13.98 16.31
N ASP A 405 -23.34 13.91 17.57
CA ASP A 405 -23.72 15.10 18.34
C ASP A 405 -22.51 15.97 18.69
N GLU A 406 -21.37 15.36 19.03
CA GLU A 406 -20.13 16.11 19.30
C GLU A 406 -19.59 16.77 18.02
N ALA A 407 -19.71 16.11 16.85
CA ALA A 407 -19.36 16.73 15.57
C ALA A 407 -20.20 17.98 15.28
N ARG A 408 -21.53 17.91 15.49
CA ARG A 408 -22.44 19.06 15.33
C ARG A 408 -22.08 20.20 16.28
N LYS A 409 -21.85 19.90 17.56
CA LYS A 409 -21.45 20.89 18.56
C LYS A 409 -20.15 21.61 18.18
N ARG A 410 -19.14 20.89 17.68
CA ARG A 410 -17.88 21.48 17.23
C ARG A 410 -18.08 22.35 15.99
N PHE A 411 -18.95 21.95 15.07
CA PHE A 411 -19.31 22.76 13.91
C PHE A 411 -20.06 24.04 14.30
N ASP A 412 -21.02 23.99 15.21
CA ASP A 412 -21.76 25.18 15.67
C ASP A 412 -20.84 26.17 16.40
N ARG A 413 -19.89 25.69 17.21
CA ARG A 413 -18.84 26.52 17.81
C ARG A 413 -17.97 27.17 16.74
N HIS A 414 -17.64 26.43 15.68
CA HIS A 414 -16.85 26.97 14.57
C HIS A 414 -17.55 28.14 13.87
N LEU A 415 -18.85 28.00 13.60
CA LEU A 415 -19.67 29.07 13.04
C LEU A 415 -19.76 30.30 13.96
N SER A 416 -19.52 30.12 15.25
CA SER A 416 -19.52 31.18 16.26
C SER A 416 -18.13 31.83 16.44
N GLY A 417 -17.12 31.42 15.67
CA GLY A 417 -15.78 32.01 15.67
C GLY A 417 -14.67 31.13 16.26
N ASP A 418 -14.99 29.97 16.85
CA ASP A 418 -13.97 29.04 17.33
C ASP A 418 -13.25 28.37 16.14
N GLN A 419 -12.00 27.98 16.35
CA GLN A 419 -11.26 27.22 15.34
C GLN A 419 -11.37 25.71 15.60
N ILE A 420 -11.72 24.95 14.56
CA ILE A 420 -11.58 23.48 14.59
C ILE A 420 -10.11 23.11 14.31
N ASP A 421 -9.56 22.24 15.15
CA ASP A 421 -8.25 21.62 14.92
C ASP A 421 -8.22 21.04 13.49
N PRO A 422 -7.24 21.43 12.66
CA PRO A 422 -7.18 21.03 11.26
C PRO A 422 -7.16 19.51 11.06
N ASN A 423 -6.66 18.73 12.03
CA ASN A 423 -6.59 17.28 11.94
C ASN A 423 -7.97 16.61 12.04
N ILE A 424 -8.93 17.18 12.78
CA ILE A 424 -10.28 16.59 12.93
C ILE A 424 -11.33 17.25 12.02
N ARG A 425 -10.96 18.33 11.33
CA ARG A 425 -11.87 19.12 10.50
C ARG A 425 -12.62 18.27 9.47
N SER A 426 -11.93 17.35 8.81
CA SER A 426 -12.53 16.42 7.82
C SER A 426 -13.62 15.54 8.45
N ALA A 427 -13.39 14.99 9.64
CA ALA A 427 -14.37 14.17 10.34
C ALA A 427 -15.60 14.98 10.73
N VAL A 428 -15.41 16.20 11.26
CA VAL A 428 -16.53 17.10 11.61
C VAL A 428 -17.37 17.40 10.38
N TYR A 429 -16.75 17.86 9.29
CA TYR A 429 -17.48 18.27 8.09
C TYR A 429 -18.19 17.12 7.40
N VAL A 430 -17.55 15.95 7.31
CA VAL A 430 -18.17 14.76 6.71
C VAL A 430 -19.38 14.29 7.52
N LEU A 431 -19.29 14.26 8.85
CA LEU A 431 -20.41 13.81 9.69
C LEU A 431 -21.57 14.80 9.67
N VAL A 432 -21.27 16.09 9.78
CA VAL A 432 -22.28 17.15 9.75
C VAL A 432 -22.92 17.25 8.36
N SER A 433 -22.17 17.07 7.28
CA SER A 433 -22.73 17.01 5.92
C SER A 433 -23.64 15.81 5.73
N ARG A 434 -23.25 14.62 6.24
CA ARG A 434 -24.02 13.38 6.07
C ARG A 434 -25.34 13.38 6.86
N PHE A 435 -25.32 13.90 8.08
CA PHE A 435 -26.46 13.88 9.00
C PHE A 435 -27.12 15.26 9.17
N GLY A 436 -26.72 16.24 8.36
CA GLY A 436 -27.26 17.59 8.35
C GLY A 436 -28.45 17.74 7.41
N ASP A 437 -29.14 18.85 7.55
CA ASP A 437 -30.20 19.29 6.65
C ASP A 437 -29.67 20.29 5.60
N GLU A 438 -30.57 20.85 4.79
CA GLU A 438 -30.24 21.85 3.78
C GLU A 438 -29.57 23.10 4.40
N SER A 439 -30.04 23.55 5.57
CA SER A 439 -29.43 24.68 6.29
C SER A 439 -27.98 24.40 6.66
N THR A 440 -27.69 23.17 7.07
CA THR A 440 -26.33 22.71 7.39
C THR A 440 -25.43 22.73 6.16
N GLN A 441 -25.94 22.30 5.00
CA GLN A 441 -25.19 22.34 3.74
C GLN A 441 -24.87 23.77 3.31
N ASP A 442 -25.82 24.69 3.43
CA ASP A 442 -25.60 26.10 3.11
C ASP A 442 -24.56 26.76 4.03
N LYS A 443 -24.53 26.36 5.31
CA LYS A 443 -23.48 26.79 6.26
C LYS A 443 -22.10 26.23 5.93
N LEU A 444 -22.01 25.02 5.35
CA LEU A 444 -20.73 24.42 4.92
C LEU A 444 -20.19 25.06 3.64
N ARG A 445 -21.07 25.57 2.77
CA ARG A 445 -20.68 26.23 1.50
C ARG A 445 -20.17 27.66 1.72
N LYS A 446 -20.75 28.36 2.69
CA LYS A 446 -20.32 29.70 3.12
C LYS A 446 -19.02 29.61 3.91
#